data_AF-C7B9H2-F1
#
_entry.id   AF-C7B9H2-F1
#
_cell.length_a   1.000
_cell.length_b   1.000
_cell.length_c   1.000
_cell.angle_alpha   90.00
_cell.angle_beta   90.00
_cell.angle_gamma   90.00
#
_symmetry.space_group_name_H-M   'P 1'
#
loop_
_entity.id
_entity.type
_entity.pdbx_description
1 polymer ?
#
loop_
_entity_poly.entity_id
_entity_poly.type
_entity_poly.pdbx_seq_one_letter_code
_entity_poly.pdbx_strand_id
1 'polypeptide(L)'
;MSIAHDVLFSQMAAAEPWPENAMLYQPLKGEQILLSDNASCLAVQAFLRICNLSVQVVHRANAEYMSPSGKPPFIHVGNHVVSELGPIVQFAKAKGHSLSEGLDEVQKAEMKAYMELVNNMLLTAELYIQWCDDSTSSKITRSRYGSPYPWPLNHILAYQKQWEIRRKMKAIGWAGKNLEQVYEDVDQCCQALSQRLGNQSYFFNRQPTELDALVFGHLFTILTTQLTNDALSEKVKNYENLVKFCRRVEQNYFEELDHESRLSPTSRSLRDTPPK
;
A
#
# COMPACT_ATOMS: atom_id res chain seq x y z
N MET A 1 -10.03 -13.92 -12.49
CA MET A 1 -9.91 -13.08 -13.70
C MET A 1 -9.29 -13.91 -14.79
N SER A 2 -9.76 -13.77 -16.04
CA SER A 2 -9.40 -14.67 -17.15
C SER A 2 -8.05 -14.27 -17.76
N ILE A 3 -7.22 -15.26 -18.08
CA ILE A 3 -5.91 -15.13 -18.74
C ILE A 3 -6.00 -14.28 -20.03
N ALA A 4 -7.15 -14.30 -20.71
CA ALA A 4 -7.39 -13.49 -21.89
C ALA A 4 -7.43 -11.97 -21.62
N HIS A 5 -7.87 -11.55 -20.44
CA HIS A 5 -7.90 -10.14 -20.04
C HIS A 5 -6.47 -9.64 -19.78
N ASP A 6 -5.65 -10.45 -19.12
CA ASP A 6 -4.25 -10.11 -18.80
C ASP A 6 -3.39 -10.01 -20.07
N VAL A 7 -3.61 -10.88 -21.06
CA VAL A 7 -2.91 -10.85 -22.35
C VAL A 7 -3.30 -9.64 -23.20
N LEU A 8 -4.59 -9.30 -23.25
CA LEU A 8 -5.08 -8.14 -24.02
C LEU A 8 -4.60 -6.82 -23.39
N PHE A 9 -4.64 -6.72 -22.06
CA PHE A 9 -4.15 -5.56 -21.32
C PHE A 9 -2.64 -5.36 -21.52
N SER A 10 -1.87 -6.45 -21.55
CA SER A 10 -0.43 -6.41 -21.82
C SER A 10 -0.07 -5.99 -23.24
N GLN A 11 -0.91 -6.26 -24.25
CA GLN A 11 -0.63 -5.89 -25.64
C GLN A 11 -0.97 -4.42 -25.96
N MET A 12 -1.96 -3.82 -25.29
CA MET A 12 -2.39 -2.44 -25.54
C MET A 12 -1.53 -1.39 -24.81
N ALA A 13 -0.89 -1.74 -23.68
CA ALA A 13 -0.06 -0.82 -22.90
C ALA A 13 1.37 -0.61 -23.48
N ALA A 14 1.79 -1.46 -24.41
CA ALA A 14 3.19 -1.65 -24.83
C ALA A 14 3.77 -0.56 -25.77
N ALA A 15 3.00 0.45 -26.17
CA ALA A 15 3.42 1.39 -27.22
C ALA A 15 3.87 2.78 -26.72
N GLU A 16 3.53 3.19 -25.50
CA GLU A 16 3.78 4.56 -25.04
C GLU A 16 4.70 4.59 -23.80
N PRO A 17 5.73 5.47 -23.80
CA PRO A 17 6.61 5.63 -22.64
C PRO A 17 5.82 6.08 -21.41
N TRP A 18 6.41 5.90 -20.21
CA TRP A 18 5.79 6.39 -18.98
C TRP A 18 5.62 7.92 -19.05
N PRO A 19 4.39 8.44 -18.98
CA PRO A 19 4.14 9.86 -19.17
C PRO A 19 4.47 10.66 -17.92
N GLU A 20 4.96 11.89 -18.10
CA GLU A 20 5.35 12.79 -17.00
C GLU A 20 4.17 13.22 -16.10
N ASN A 21 2.94 13.17 -16.62
CA ASN A 21 1.72 13.53 -15.90
C ASN A 21 1.01 12.33 -15.25
N ALA A 22 1.72 11.21 -15.04
CA ALA A 22 1.19 10.08 -14.30
C ALA A 22 0.79 10.49 -12.88
N MET A 23 -0.39 10.09 -12.43
CA MET A 23 -0.91 10.44 -11.11
C MET A 23 -1.11 9.19 -10.26
N LEU A 24 -0.76 9.28 -8.98
CA LEU A 24 -1.07 8.27 -7.95
C LEU A 24 -2.13 8.84 -7.01
N TYR A 25 -3.32 8.25 -7.00
CA TYR A 25 -4.42 8.67 -6.15
C TYR A 25 -4.45 7.89 -4.83
N GLN A 26 -4.58 8.61 -3.73
CA GLN A 26 -4.64 8.03 -2.38
C GLN A 26 -5.57 8.84 -1.44
N PRO A 27 -6.00 8.25 -0.30
CA PRO A 27 -6.82 8.94 0.69
C PRO A 27 -6.09 10.11 1.35
N LEU A 28 -6.83 10.99 2.05
CA LEU A 28 -6.24 12.12 2.76
C LEU A 28 -5.29 11.64 3.88
N LYS A 29 -4.04 12.14 3.87
CA LYS A 29 -3.03 11.83 4.89
C LYS A 29 -3.43 12.43 6.23
N GLY A 30 -3.13 11.74 7.33
CA GLY A 30 -3.34 12.22 8.69
C GLY A 30 -4.77 12.02 9.22
N GLU A 31 -5.79 12.51 8.52
CA GLU A 31 -7.18 12.52 9.02
C GLU A 31 -8.00 11.28 8.61
N GLN A 32 -7.76 10.74 7.41
CA GLN A 32 -8.62 9.71 6.82
C GLN A 32 -7.91 8.37 6.64
N ILE A 33 -6.68 8.39 6.14
CA ILE A 33 -5.98 7.16 5.73
C ILE A 33 -5.87 6.16 6.88
N LEU A 34 -6.27 4.93 6.60
CA LEU A 34 -6.29 3.82 7.54
C LEU A 34 -4.98 3.01 7.40
N LEU A 35 -4.55 2.31 8.45
CA LEU A 35 -3.37 1.40 8.47
C LEU A 35 -3.19 0.58 7.15
N SER A 36 -4.15 -0.26 6.77
CA SER A 36 -4.09 -1.08 5.54
C SER A 36 -3.99 -0.28 4.23
N ASP A 37 -4.74 0.82 4.12
CA ASP A 37 -4.66 1.70 2.95
C ASP A 37 -3.30 2.40 2.89
N ASN A 38 -2.76 2.84 4.03
CA ASN A 38 -1.44 3.46 4.12
C ASN A 38 -0.34 2.49 3.72
N ALA A 39 -0.42 1.23 4.16
CA ALA A 39 0.50 0.18 3.76
C ALA A 39 0.49 -0.05 2.24
N SER A 40 -0.70 -0.14 1.66
CA SER A 40 -0.88 -0.29 0.21
C SER A 40 -0.38 0.93 -0.56
N CYS A 41 -0.62 2.15 -0.04
CA CYS A 41 -0.13 3.40 -0.62
C CYS A 41 1.40 3.46 -0.63
N LEU A 42 2.03 3.13 0.50
CA LEU A 42 3.48 3.13 0.63
C LEU A 42 4.13 2.03 -0.22
N ALA A 43 3.51 0.86 -0.33
CA ALA A 43 4.00 -0.21 -1.20
C ALA A 43 4.02 0.21 -2.67
N VAL A 44 2.94 0.81 -3.17
CA VAL A 44 2.88 1.31 -4.56
C VAL A 44 3.83 2.48 -4.77
N GLN A 45 3.93 3.42 -3.84
CA GLN A 45 4.90 4.51 -3.93
C GLN A 45 6.34 3.97 -3.96
N ALA A 46 6.69 3.02 -3.10
CA ALA A 46 8.01 2.39 -3.07
C ALA A 46 8.30 1.71 -4.41
N PHE A 47 7.36 0.92 -4.94
CA PHE A 47 7.51 0.26 -6.24
C PHE A 47 7.79 1.26 -7.37
N LEU A 48 6.97 2.32 -7.48
CA LEU A 48 7.12 3.33 -8.52
C LEU A 48 8.45 4.07 -8.40
N ARG A 49 8.87 4.41 -7.18
CA ARG A 49 10.16 5.08 -6.94
C ARG A 49 11.35 4.17 -7.22
N ILE A 50 11.29 2.90 -6.85
CA ILE A 50 12.34 1.92 -7.18
C ILE A 50 12.48 1.77 -8.70
N CYS A 51 11.37 1.80 -9.44
CA CYS A 51 11.37 1.82 -10.91
C CYS A 51 11.82 3.16 -11.51
N ASN A 52 12.10 4.19 -10.70
CA ASN A 52 12.33 5.58 -11.13
C ASN A 52 11.22 6.15 -12.01
N LEU A 53 9.96 5.81 -11.71
CA LEU A 53 8.79 6.31 -12.43
C LEU A 53 8.24 7.57 -11.76
N SER A 54 8.19 8.66 -12.52
CA SER A 54 7.61 9.91 -12.01
C SER A 54 6.11 9.76 -11.84
N VAL A 55 5.61 10.14 -10.67
CA VAL A 55 4.17 10.23 -10.40
C VAL A 55 3.89 11.42 -9.51
N GLN A 56 2.80 12.14 -9.82
CA GLN A 56 2.25 13.14 -8.91
C GLN A 56 1.30 12.46 -7.92
N VAL A 57 1.59 12.57 -6.63
CA VAL A 57 0.72 12.04 -5.58
C VAL A 57 -0.47 12.99 -5.36
N VAL A 58 -1.68 12.50 -5.63
CA VAL A 58 -2.92 13.25 -5.53
C VAL A 58 -3.78 12.68 -4.41
N HIS A 59 -4.09 13.53 -3.43
CA HIS A 59 -4.94 13.14 -2.30
C HIS A 59 -6.41 13.42 -2.62
N ARG A 60 -7.27 12.42 -2.42
CA ARG A 60 -8.72 12.51 -2.65
C ARG A 60 -9.49 11.81 -1.54
N ALA A 61 -10.49 12.51 -0.99
CA ALA A 61 -11.31 11.97 0.08
C ALA A 61 -12.18 10.78 -0.38
N ASN A 62 -12.57 10.77 -1.65
CA ASN A 62 -13.33 9.71 -2.31
C ASN A 62 -12.44 8.74 -3.12
N ALA A 63 -11.14 8.64 -2.82
CA ALA A 63 -10.21 7.78 -3.57
C ALA A 63 -10.67 6.32 -3.69
N GLU A 64 -11.30 5.77 -2.64
CA GLU A 64 -11.88 4.41 -2.67
C GLU A 64 -12.89 4.24 -3.81
N TYR A 65 -13.81 5.20 -3.98
CA TYR A 65 -14.86 5.16 -5.02
C TYR A 65 -14.35 5.49 -6.42
N MET A 66 -13.20 6.16 -6.52
CA MET A 66 -12.54 6.42 -7.80
C MET A 66 -11.75 5.20 -8.30
N SER A 67 -11.36 4.30 -7.39
CA SER A 67 -10.56 3.12 -7.73
C SER A 67 -11.39 2.06 -8.46
N PRO A 68 -10.91 1.50 -9.59
CA PRO A 68 -11.59 0.43 -10.30
C PRO A 68 -11.88 -0.81 -9.43
N SER A 69 -11.02 -1.11 -8.46
CA SER A 69 -11.22 -2.23 -7.53
C SER A 69 -11.92 -1.85 -6.23
N GLY A 70 -12.28 -0.58 -6.05
CA GLY A 70 -12.78 -0.07 -4.77
C GLY A 70 -11.71 -0.06 -3.66
N LYS A 71 -10.42 -0.10 -4.02
CA LYS A 71 -9.31 -0.05 -3.06
C LYS A 71 -8.25 0.97 -3.50
N PRO A 72 -7.86 1.92 -2.65
CA PRO A 72 -6.70 2.76 -2.90
C PRO A 72 -5.38 2.02 -2.57
N PRO A 73 -4.24 2.48 -3.09
CA PRO A 73 -4.11 3.52 -4.10
C PRO A 73 -4.41 2.99 -5.52
N PHE A 74 -4.54 3.91 -6.47
CA PHE A 74 -4.56 3.59 -7.89
C PHE A 74 -3.79 4.62 -8.70
N ILE A 75 -3.25 4.21 -9.84
CA ILE A 75 -2.57 5.11 -10.78
C ILE A 75 -3.49 5.47 -11.94
N HIS A 76 -3.29 6.68 -12.46
CA HIS A 76 -3.88 7.15 -13.71
C HIS A 76 -2.73 7.51 -14.67
N VAL A 77 -2.57 6.72 -15.73
CA VAL A 77 -1.45 6.83 -16.68
C VAL A 77 -1.97 6.77 -18.11
N GLY A 78 -1.94 7.91 -18.81
CA GLY A 78 -2.60 8.06 -20.11
C GLY A 78 -4.10 7.77 -19.98
N ASN A 79 -4.61 6.82 -20.77
CA ASN A 79 -6.01 6.39 -20.74
C ASN A 79 -6.29 5.22 -19.77
N HIS A 80 -5.31 4.83 -18.95
CA HIS A 80 -5.42 3.66 -18.08
C HIS A 80 -5.54 4.07 -16.61
N VAL A 81 -6.49 3.44 -15.92
CA VAL A 81 -6.62 3.51 -14.47
C VAL A 81 -6.38 2.13 -13.90
N VAL A 82 -5.36 1.98 -13.05
CA VAL A 82 -4.91 0.68 -12.54
C VAL A 82 -4.76 0.74 -11.03
N SER A 83 -5.40 -0.18 -10.32
CA SER A 83 -5.42 -0.26 -8.86
C SER A 83 -4.73 -1.52 -8.36
N GLU A 84 -4.28 -1.49 -7.10
CA GLU A 84 -3.56 -2.58 -6.42
C GLU A 84 -2.16 -2.85 -6.98
N LEU A 85 -1.23 -3.26 -6.11
CA LEU A 85 0.19 -3.37 -6.48
C LEU A 85 0.43 -4.37 -7.63
N GLY A 86 -0.17 -5.56 -7.57
CA GLY A 86 0.04 -6.60 -8.59
C GLY A 86 -0.30 -6.14 -10.01
N PRO A 87 -1.52 -5.64 -10.27
CA PRO A 87 -1.87 -5.05 -11.56
C PRO A 87 -0.98 -3.87 -11.97
N ILE A 88 -0.59 -3.01 -11.02
CA ILE A 88 0.34 -1.89 -11.29
C ILE A 88 1.72 -2.39 -11.74
N VAL A 89 2.25 -3.44 -11.10
CA VAL A 89 3.51 -4.09 -11.49
C VAL A 89 3.40 -4.65 -12.90
N GLN A 90 2.29 -5.33 -13.23
CA GLN A 90 2.06 -5.87 -14.57
C GLN A 90 1.96 -4.77 -15.63
N PHE A 91 1.27 -3.67 -15.31
CA PHE A 91 1.15 -2.51 -16.18
C PHE A 91 2.51 -1.85 -16.44
N ALA A 92 3.30 -1.62 -15.39
CA ALA A 92 4.66 -1.08 -15.51
C ALA A 92 5.56 -2.00 -16.35
N LYS A 93 5.46 -3.32 -16.13
CA LYS A 93 6.19 -4.32 -16.92
C LYS A 93 5.82 -4.27 -18.40
N ALA A 94 4.53 -4.15 -18.73
CA ALA A 94 4.09 -4.00 -20.11
C ALA A 94 4.62 -2.72 -20.77
N LYS A 95 4.97 -1.70 -19.98
CA LYS A 95 5.64 -0.46 -20.42
C LYS A 95 7.17 -0.54 -20.40
N GLY A 96 7.76 -1.71 -20.16
CA GLY A 96 9.22 -1.91 -20.16
C GLY A 96 9.90 -1.65 -18.81
N HIS A 97 9.14 -1.53 -17.71
CA HIS A 97 9.69 -1.32 -16.37
C HIS A 97 9.45 -2.55 -15.49
N SER A 98 10.48 -3.36 -15.29
CA SER A 98 10.39 -4.61 -14.53
C SER A 98 11.53 -4.74 -13.53
N LEU A 99 11.21 -4.79 -12.23
CA LEU A 99 12.21 -4.98 -11.17
C LEU A 99 12.69 -6.43 -11.05
N SER A 100 11.87 -7.38 -11.50
CA SER A 100 12.12 -8.82 -11.42
C SER A 100 12.61 -9.44 -12.74
N GLU A 101 13.07 -8.63 -13.70
CA GLU A 101 13.56 -9.14 -15.00
C GLU A 101 14.80 -10.03 -14.85
N GLY A 102 15.70 -9.68 -13.94
CA GLY A 102 16.94 -10.42 -13.68
C GLY A 102 16.78 -11.69 -12.82
N LEU A 103 15.56 -12.01 -12.36
CA LEU A 103 15.29 -13.21 -11.58
C LEU A 103 15.04 -14.42 -12.47
N ASP A 104 15.52 -15.58 -12.04
CA ASP A 104 15.14 -16.85 -12.68
C ASP A 104 13.68 -17.24 -12.36
N GLU A 105 13.15 -18.24 -13.07
CA GLU A 105 11.74 -18.63 -12.91
C GLU A 105 11.41 -19.20 -11.53
N VAL A 106 12.38 -19.82 -10.85
CA VAL A 106 12.20 -20.33 -9.49
C VAL A 106 12.10 -19.16 -8.52
N GLN A 107 13.02 -18.20 -8.63
CA GLN A 107 13.01 -16.97 -7.83
C GLN A 107 11.75 -16.14 -8.06
N LYS A 108 11.25 -16.04 -9.30
CA LYS A 108 9.97 -15.38 -9.59
C LYS A 108 8.79 -16.09 -8.93
N ALA A 109 8.78 -17.43 -8.92
CA ALA A 109 7.75 -18.21 -8.24
C ALA A 109 7.82 -18.03 -6.71
N GLU A 110 9.02 -18.08 -6.12
CA GLU A 110 9.25 -17.80 -4.71
C GLU A 110 8.80 -16.40 -4.32
N MET A 111 9.15 -15.39 -5.12
CA MET A 111 8.77 -13.99 -4.90
C MET A 111 7.25 -13.85 -4.83
N LYS A 112 6.52 -14.47 -5.78
CA LYS A 112 5.05 -14.50 -5.76
C LYS A 112 4.52 -15.17 -4.50
N ALA A 113 5.11 -16.29 -4.07
CA ALA A 113 4.70 -16.96 -2.83
C ALA A 113 4.88 -16.06 -1.60
N TYR A 114 5.99 -15.32 -1.50
CA TYR A 114 6.20 -14.35 -0.42
C TYR A 114 5.26 -13.14 -0.50
N MET A 115 4.95 -12.65 -1.70
CA MET A 115 3.95 -11.58 -1.86
C MET A 115 2.57 -12.03 -1.37
N GLU A 116 2.18 -13.26 -1.70
CA GLU A 116 0.94 -13.85 -1.19
C GLU A 116 0.98 -14.07 0.33
N LEU A 117 2.12 -14.45 0.90
CA LEU A 117 2.28 -14.54 2.36
C LEU A 117 2.03 -13.18 3.02
N VAL A 118 2.60 -12.10 2.50
CA VAL A 118 2.41 -10.74 3.01
C VAL A 118 0.94 -10.32 2.93
N ASN A 119 0.29 -10.54 1.78
CA ASN A 119 -1.12 -10.20 1.60
C ASN A 119 -2.05 -11.02 2.51
N ASN A 120 -1.77 -12.32 2.68
CA ASN A 120 -2.63 -13.19 3.48
C ASN A 120 -2.41 -13.02 4.98
N MET A 121 -1.22 -12.59 5.42
CA MET A 121 -0.90 -12.40 6.84
C MET A 121 -0.97 -10.94 7.25
N LEU A 122 -0.10 -10.07 6.72
CA LEU A 122 0.03 -8.69 7.18
C LEU A 122 -1.20 -7.85 6.81
N LEU A 123 -1.58 -7.82 5.53
CA LEU A 123 -2.75 -7.05 5.09
C LEU A 123 -4.04 -7.55 5.76
N THR A 124 -4.20 -8.87 5.92
CA THR A 124 -5.35 -9.46 6.63
C THR A 124 -5.36 -9.05 8.10
N ALA A 125 -4.21 -9.09 8.78
CA ALA A 125 -4.07 -8.68 10.17
C ALA A 125 -4.37 -7.19 10.36
N GLU A 126 -3.88 -6.33 9.48
CA GLU A 126 -4.18 -4.89 9.49
C GLU A 126 -5.69 -4.65 9.37
N LEU A 127 -6.35 -5.28 8.40
CA LEU A 127 -7.81 -5.20 8.24
C LEU A 127 -8.58 -5.75 9.45
N TYR A 128 -8.10 -6.84 10.04
CA TYR A 128 -8.69 -7.43 11.23
C TYR A 128 -8.62 -6.45 12.41
N ILE A 129 -7.45 -5.91 12.69
CA ILE A 129 -7.23 -4.98 13.81
C ILE A 129 -8.06 -3.71 13.60
N GLN A 130 -8.18 -3.22 12.38
CA GLN A 130 -8.97 -2.01 12.11
C GLN A 130 -10.47 -2.20 12.32
N TRP A 131 -11.04 -3.33 11.88
CA TRP A 131 -12.49 -3.47 11.72
C TRP A 131 -13.12 -4.54 12.63
N CYS A 132 -12.34 -5.52 13.09
CA CYS A 132 -12.79 -6.63 13.91
C CYS A 132 -12.47 -6.42 15.40
N ASP A 133 -11.34 -5.80 15.75
CA ASP A 133 -11.10 -5.34 17.12
C ASP A 133 -12.03 -4.15 17.45
N ASP A 134 -12.94 -4.36 18.41
CA ASP A 134 -13.94 -3.36 18.79
C ASP A 134 -13.30 -2.09 19.38
N SER A 135 -12.16 -2.20 20.07
CA SER A 135 -11.46 -1.03 20.64
C SER A 135 -10.93 -0.11 19.53
N THR A 136 -10.16 -0.66 18.59
CA THR A 136 -9.59 0.09 17.48
C THR A 136 -10.68 0.57 16.51
N SER A 137 -11.65 -0.28 16.19
CA SER A 137 -12.77 0.07 15.31
C SER A 137 -13.58 1.25 15.85
N SER A 138 -13.90 1.24 17.15
CA SER A 138 -14.72 2.28 17.77
C SER A 138 -13.98 3.59 18.02
N LYS A 139 -12.72 3.54 18.47
CA LYS A 139 -11.95 4.73 18.85
C LYS A 139 -11.26 5.40 17.67
N ILE A 140 -10.89 4.65 16.64
CA ILE A 140 -10.02 5.12 15.56
C ILE A 140 -10.69 4.92 14.20
N THR A 141 -10.94 3.68 13.80
CA THR A 141 -11.23 3.33 12.40
C THR A 141 -12.50 3.96 11.85
N ARG A 142 -13.63 3.81 12.55
CA ARG A 142 -14.92 4.33 12.04
C ARG A 142 -14.95 5.85 11.92
N SER A 143 -14.31 6.54 12.88
CA SER A 143 -14.19 8.00 12.85
C SER A 143 -13.35 8.46 11.66
N ARG A 144 -12.17 7.87 11.46
CA ARG A 144 -11.28 8.17 10.33
C ARG A 144 -11.90 7.85 8.98
N TYR A 145 -12.52 6.68 8.86
CA TYR A 145 -13.18 6.26 7.61
C TYR A 145 -14.36 7.17 7.24
N GLY A 146 -15.16 7.55 8.24
CA GLY A 146 -16.34 8.39 8.05
C GLY A 146 -16.05 9.89 7.91
N SER A 147 -14.85 10.36 8.27
CA SER A 147 -14.51 11.79 8.35
C SER A 147 -14.77 12.61 7.06
N PRO A 148 -14.65 12.05 5.83
CA PRO A 148 -14.98 12.80 4.61
C PRO A 148 -16.46 13.08 4.39
N TYR A 149 -17.36 12.38 5.10
CA TYR A 149 -18.78 12.35 4.79
C TYR A 149 -19.59 13.12 5.83
N PRO A 150 -20.67 13.79 5.44
CA PRO A 150 -21.57 14.43 6.39
C PRO A 150 -22.37 13.39 7.17
N TRP A 151 -22.88 13.80 8.34
CA TRP A 151 -23.86 13.01 9.08
C TRP A 151 -25.18 12.93 8.30
N PRO A 152 -25.88 11.77 8.26
CA PRO A 152 -25.55 10.50 8.91
C PRO A 152 -24.72 9.53 8.05
N LEU A 153 -24.35 9.91 6.82
CA LEU A 153 -23.69 9.05 5.84
C LEU A 153 -22.35 8.51 6.36
N ASN A 154 -21.58 9.31 7.09
CA ASN A 154 -20.32 8.90 7.73
C ASN A 154 -20.45 7.61 8.55
N HIS A 155 -21.49 7.51 9.38
CA HIS A 155 -21.73 6.33 10.20
C HIS A 155 -22.19 5.15 9.36
N ILE A 156 -23.15 5.38 8.46
CA ILE A 156 -23.71 4.31 7.61
C ILE A 156 -22.59 3.63 6.81
N LEU A 157 -21.73 4.41 6.14
CA LEU A 157 -20.63 3.89 5.33
C LEU A 157 -19.60 3.16 6.21
N ALA A 158 -19.24 3.71 7.37
CA ALA A 158 -18.30 3.06 8.28
C ALA A 158 -18.82 1.70 8.79
N TYR A 159 -20.09 1.60 9.16
CA TYR A 159 -20.70 0.33 9.57
C TYR A 159 -20.83 -0.66 8.42
N GLN A 160 -21.18 -0.19 7.22
CA GLN A 160 -21.23 -1.02 6.01
C GLN A 160 -19.85 -1.62 5.71
N LYS A 161 -18.78 -0.81 5.74
CA LYS A 161 -17.41 -1.27 5.53
C LYS A 161 -16.98 -2.26 6.61
N GLN A 162 -17.30 -1.98 7.88
CA GLN A 162 -17.02 -2.89 8.99
C GLN A 162 -17.67 -4.27 8.77
N TRP A 163 -18.94 -4.28 8.33
CA TRP A 163 -19.66 -5.52 8.06
C TRP A 163 -19.07 -6.29 6.86
N GLU A 164 -18.68 -5.60 5.79
CA GLU A 164 -17.99 -6.19 4.64
C GLU A 164 -16.70 -6.88 5.08
N ILE A 165 -15.86 -6.20 5.87
CA ILE A 165 -14.60 -6.77 6.35
C ILE A 165 -14.84 -7.95 7.29
N ARG A 166 -15.82 -7.86 8.21
CA ARG A 166 -16.18 -9.01 9.08
C ARG A 166 -16.66 -10.21 8.28
N ARG A 167 -17.40 -10.01 7.18
CA ARG A 167 -17.78 -11.10 6.27
C ARG A 167 -16.56 -11.70 5.56
N LYS A 168 -15.63 -10.86 5.10
CA LYS A 168 -14.35 -11.33 4.53
C LYS A 168 -13.58 -12.18 5.55
N MET A 169 -13.43 -11.70 6.79
CA MET A 169 -12.76 -12.43 7.87
C MET A 169 -13.45 -13.77 8.17
N LYS A 170 -14.79 -13.81 8.13
CA LYS A 170 -15.53 -15.08 8.26
C LYS A 170 -15.21 -16.06 7.14
N ALA A 171 -15.15 -15.60 5.89
CA ALA A 171 -14.89 -16.45 4.73
C ALA A 171 -13.48 -17.08 4.76
N ILE A 172 -12.48 -16.37 5.28
CA ILE A 172 -11.11 -16.85 5.38
C ILE A 172 -10.79 -17.54 6.73
N GLY A 173 -11.80 -17.75 7.59
CA GLY A 173 -11.63 -18.45 8.87
C GLY A 173 -11.06 -17.61 10.02
N TRP A 174 -11.01 -16.29 9.89
CA TRP A 174 -10.47 -15.36 10.90
C TRP A 174 -11.53 -14.82 11.88
N ALA A 175 -12.82 -15.01 11.61
CA ALA A 175 -13.89 -14.44 12.44
C ALA A 175 -13.89 -14.90 13.92
N GLY A 176 -13.28 -16.05 14.23
CA GLY A 176 -13.16 -16.56 15.59
C GLY A 176 -11.82 -16.25 16.28
N LYS A 177 -10.90 -15.56 15.60
CA LYS A 177 -9.60 -15.24 16.18
C LYS A 177 -9.73 -14.16 17.25
N ASN A 178 -8.78 -14.13 18.19
CA ASN A 178 -8.57 -12.98 19.06
C ASN A 178 -7.33 -12.18 18.60
N LEU A 179 -7.06 -11.04 19.23
CA LEU A 179 -5.92 -10.19 18.86
C LEU A 179 -4.57 -10.89 19.05
N GLU A 180 -4.42 -11.71 20.10
CA GLU A 180 -3.16 -12.43 20.36
C GLU A 180 -2.84 -13.40 19.22
N GLN A 181 -3.82 -14.17 18.76
CA GLN A 181 -3.67 -15.07 17.62
C GLN A 181 -3.32 -14.32 16.32
N VAL A 182 -3.92 -13.14 16.11
CA VAL A 182 -3.58 -12.29 14.96
C VAL A 182 -2.14 -11.78 15.05
N TYR A 183 -1.67 -11.43 16.25
CA TYR A 183 -0.28 -11.05 16.47
C TYR A 183 0.69 -12.23 16.31
N GLU A 184 0.28 -13.45 16.62
CA GLU A 184 1.04 -14.67 16.33
C GLU A 184 1.16 -14.92 14.82
N ASP A 185 0.08 -14.72 14.03
CA ASP A 185 0.16 -14.83 12.57
C ASP A 185 1.13 -13.80 11.97
N VAL A 186 1.11 -12.56 12.50
CA VAL A 186 2.05 -11.50 12.09
C VAL A 186 3.48 -11.87 12.47
N ASP A 187 3.70 -12.37 13.68
CA ASP A 187 5.01 -12.82 14.14
C ASP A 187 5.58 -13.94 13.26
N GLN A 188 4.77 -14.93 12.90
CA GLN A 188 5.16 -16.00 11.97
C GLN A 188 5.52 -15.46 10.58
N CYS A 189 4.75 -14.49 10.07
CA CYS A 189 5.06 -13.82 8.81
C CYS A 189 6.39 -13.06 8.89
N CYS A 190 6.61 -12.28 9.95
CA CYS A 190 7.87 -11.58 10.20
C CYS A 190 9.04 -12.55 10.33
N GLN A 191 8.87 -13.70 10.98
CA GLN A 191 9.89 -14.73 11.06
C GLN A 191 10.28 -15.26 9.68
N ALA A 192 9.30 -15.62 8.85
CA ALA A 192 9.54 -16.11 7.50
C ALA A 192 10.22 -15.07 6.61
N LEU A 193 9.80 -13.81 6.69
CA LEU A 193 10.41 -12.69 5.97
C LEU A 193 11.84 -12.43 6.47
N SER A 194 12.06 -12.44 7.78
CA SER A 194 13.38 -12.24 8.39
C SER A 194 14.36 -13.32 7.97
N GLN A 195 13.92 -14.60 7.96
CA GLN A 195 14.73 -15.72 7.47
C GLN A 195 15.05 -15.57 5.98
N ARG A 196 14.07 -15.17 5.17
CA ARG A 196 14.27 -14.98 3.73
C ARG A 196 15.23 -13.84 3.42
N LEU A 197 15.14 -12.73 4.16
CA LEU A 197 16.04 -11.58 4.02
C LEU A 197 17.45 -11.93 4.50
N GLY A 198 17.57 -12.66 5.61
CA GLY A 198 18.85 -13.00 6.21
C GLY A 198 19.70 -11.77 6.49
N ASN A 199 20.94 -11.77 5.96
CA ASN A 199 21.89 -10.66 6.05
C ASN A 199 21.92 -9.79 4.77
N GLN A 200 21.01 -10.01 3.83
CA GLN A 200 20.98 -9.28 2.57
C GLN A 200 20.35 -7.89 2.73
N SER A 201 20.66 -6.99 1.79
CA SER A 201 20.06 -5.66 1.79
C SER A 201 18.59 -5.67 1.35
N TYR A 202 18.24 -6.60 0.44
CA TYR A 202 16.94 -6.79 -0.21
C TYR A 202 16.67 -8.29 -0.38
N PHE A 203 15.40 -8.67 -0.56
CA PHE A 203 14.97 -10.07 -0.55
C PHE A 203 15.63 -10.92 -1.65
N PHE A 204 15.79 -10.42 -2.88
CA PHE A 204 16.43 -11.16 -3.98
C PHE A 204 17.82 -10.62 -4.36
N ASN A 205 18.55 -10.07 -3.37
CA ASN A 205 19.91 -9.53 -3.48
C ASN A 205 19.99 -8.18 -4.22
N ARG A 206 21.11 -7.93 -4.92
CA ARG A 206 21.64 -6.68 -5.50
C ARG A 206 20.68 -5.50 -5.74
N GLN A 207 19.46 -5.72 -6.21
CA GLN A 207 18.47 -4.68 -6.48
C GLN A 207 17.12 -5.04 -5.84
N PRO A 208 16.37 -4.04 -5.32
CA PRO A 208 15.04 -4.27 -4.79
C PRO A 208 14.04 -4.66 -5.89
N THR A 209 13.06 -5.45 -5.47
CA THR A 209 11.98 -6.00 -6.29
C THR A 209 10.61 -5.51 -5.83
N GLU A 210 9.54 -5.89 -6.54
CA GLU A 210 8.17 -5.64 -6.09
C GLU A 210 7.84 -6.27 -4.74
N LEU A 211 8.54 -7.34 -4.33
CA LEU A 211 8.41 -7.90 -2.98
C LEU A 211 8.97 -6.93 -1.93
N ASP A 212 10.15 -6.33 -2.19
CA ASP A 212 10.75 -5.36 -1.27
C ASP A 212 9.82 -4.15 -1.07
N ALA A 213 9.23 -3.65 -2.16
CA ALA A 213 8.24 -2.58 -2.09
C ALA A 213 7.02 -2.94 -1.24
N LEU A 214 6.46 -4.14 -1.45
CA LEU A 214 5.31 -4.63 -0.69
C LEU A 214 5.62 -4.79 0.80
N VAL A 215 6.71 -5.47 1.12
CA VAL A 215 7.14 -5.72 2.51
C VAL A 215 7.44 -4.40 3.22
N PHE A 216 8.14 -3.47 2.55
CA PHE A 216 8.38 -2.14 3.10
C PHE A 216 7.07 -1.43 3.43
N GLY A 217 6.12 -1.38 2.50
CA GLY A 217 4.85 -0.68 2.72
C GLY A 217 4.11 -1.15 3.97
N HIS A 218 4.00 -2.46 4.16
CA HIS A 218 3.37 -3.06 5.33
C HIS A 218 4.17 -2.85 6.61
N LEU A 219 5.44 -3.27 6.64
CA LEU A 219 6.25 -3.20 7.87
C LEU A 219 6.47 -1.76 8.33
N PHE A 220 6.77 -0.84 7.41
CA PHE A 220 6.96 0.56 7.73
C PHE A 220 5.69 1.18 8.30
N THR A 221 4.53 0.85 7.72
CA THR A 221 3.24 1.34 8.21
C THR A 221 2.91 0.80 9.61
N ILE A 222 3.18 -0.48 9.86
CA ILE A 222 3.02 -1.09 11.19
C ILE A 222 3.94 -0.41 12.22
N LEU A 223 5.17 -0.09 11.84
CA LEU A 223 6.15 0.54 12.74
C LEU A 223 5.84 2.01 13.06
N THR A 224 5.15 2.73 12.15
CA THR A 224 4.98 4.19 12.24
C THR A 224 3.56 4.63 12.57
N THR A 225 2.57 3.75 12.45
CA THR A 225 1.16 4.08 12.72
C THR A 225 0.83 3.88 14.20
N GLN A 226 0.27 4.91 14.81
CA GLN A 226 -0.23 4.83 16.19
C GLN A 226 -1.59 4.10 16.21
N LEU A 227 -1.65 2.99 16.95
CA LEU A 227 -2.87 2.23 17.21
C LEU A 227 -3.29 2.38 18.68
N THR A 228 -4.27 1.59 19.12
CA THR A 228 -4.72 1.60 20.52
C THR A 228 -3.73 0.96 21.50
N ASN A 229 -2.78 0.19 20.98
CA ASN A 229 -1.64 -0.38 21.68
C ASN A 229 -0.50 -0.64 20.69
N ASP A 230 0.71 -0.85 21.21
CA ASP A 230 1.92 -1.00 20.40
C ASP A 230 2.25 -2.47 20.07
N ALA A 231 1.45 -3.44 20.51
CA ALA A 231 1.79 -4.87 20.46
C ALA A 231 2.08 -5.36 19.03
N LEU A 232 1.35 -4.87 18.03
CA LEU A 232 1.62 -5.18 16.62
C LEU A 232 3.01 -4.68 16.19
N SER A 233 3.36 -3.44 16.54
CA SER A 233 4.67 -2.87 16.19
C SER A 233 5.81 -3.59 16.92
N GLU A 234 5.59 -4.03 18.16
CA GLU A 234 6.57 -4.81 18.93
C GLU A 234 6.90 -6.15 18.26
N LYS A 235 5.92 -6.83 17.64
CA LYS A 235 6.19 -8.03 16.84
C LYS A 235 7.21 -7.77 15.73
N VAL A 236 7.06 -6.66 15.00
CA VAL A 236 8.01 -6.29 13.93
C VAL A 236 9.37 -5.89 14.51
N LYS A 237 9.40 -5.14 15.62
CA LYS A 237 10.65 -4.66 16.25
C LYS A 237 11.54 -5.78 16.77
N ASN A 238 10.99 -6.95 17.09
CA ASN A 238 11.76 -8.14 17.46
C ASN A 238 12.68 -8.66 16.34
N TYR A 239 12.45 -8.25 15.09
CA TYR A 239 13.25 -8.65 13.93
C TYR A 239 14.12 -7.50 13.44
N GLU A 240 15.31 -7.34 14.05
CA GLU A 240 16.20 -6.21 13.74
C GLU A 240 16.56 -6.05 12.26
N ASN A 241 16.73 -7.16 11.53
CA ASN A 241 17.07 -7.11 10.11
C ASN A 241 15.93 -6.52 9.26
N LEU A 242 14.67 -6.79 9.62
CA LEU A 242 13.50 -6.19 8.98
C LEU A 242 13.38 -4.70 9.29
N VAL A 243 13.67 -4.29 10.53
CA VAL A 243 13.72 -2.86 10.90
C VAL A 243 14.81 -2.13 10.12
N LYS A 244 16.01 -2.72 10.03
CA LYS A 244 17.14 -2.17 9.23
C LYS A 244 16.78 -2.10 7.74
N PHE A 245 16.08 -3.10 7.22
CA PHE A 245 15.55 -3.09 5.86
C PHE A 245 14.59 -1.92 5.63
N CYS A 246 13.62 -1.70 6.52
CA CYS A 246 12.67 -0.60 6.38
C CYS A 246 13.37 0.76 6.33
N ARG A 247 14.30 1.01 7.27
CA ARG A 247 15.10 2.25 7.31
C ARG A 247 15.89 2.47 6.03
N ARG A 248 16.50 1.41 5.47
CA ARG A 248 17.26 1.49 4.21
C ARG A 248 16.37 1.88 3.02
N VAL A 249 15.19 1.29 2.91
CA VAL A 249 14.26 1.62 1.82
C VAL A 249 13.73 3.05 1.97
N GLU A 250 13.41 3.47 3.20
CA GLU A 250 13.02 4.86 3.50
C GLU A 250 14.11 5.86 3.09
N GLN A 251 15.36 5.64 3.52
CA GLN A 251 16.49 6.52 3.19
C GLN A 251 16.73 6.62 1.69
N ASN A 252 16.80 5.48 1.01
CA ASN A 252 17.18 5.43 -0.41
C ASN A 252 16.07 5.92 -1.36
N TYR A 253 14.80 5.85 -0.96
CA TYR A 253 13.68 6.10 -1.88
C TYR A 253 12.66 7.14 -1.39
N PHE A 254 12.69 7.58 -0.13
CA PHE A 254 11.71 8.53 0.41
C PHE A 254 12.36 9.81 0.93
N GLU A 255 13.56 9.75 1.52
CA GLU A 255 14.20 10.93 2.12
C GLU A 255 14.85 11.88 1.10
N GLU A 256 15.42 11.37 -0.01
CA GLU A 256 16.12 12.22 -0.99
C GLU A 256 15.16 13.13 -1.81
N LEU A 257 13.91 12.71 -2.03
CA LEU A 257 12.93 13.43 -2.88
C LEU A 257 11.97 14.35 -2.11
N ASP A 258 11.82 14.14 -0.80
CA ASP A 258 11.05 15.05 0.07
C ASP A 258 11.78 16.39 0.28
N HIS A 259 13.10 16.46 0.05
CA HIS A 259 13.86 17.71 0.07
C HIS A 259 13.61 18.58 -1.18
N GLU A 260 13.47 17.98 -2.36
CA GLU A 260 13.19 18.74 -3.61
C GLU A 260 11.76 19.29 -3.63
N SER A 261 10.78 18.53 -3.11
CA SER A 261 9.38 19.01 -3.01
C SER A 261 9.18 20.16 -1.99
N ARG A 262 10.11 20.30 -1.03
CA ARG A 262 10.12 21.41 -0.05
C ARG A 262 10.87 22.66 -0.56
N LEU A 263 11.72 22.53 -1.58
CA LEU A 263 12.58 23.59 -2.09
C LEU A 263 12.01 24.33 -3.32
N SER A 264 10.78 24.05 -3.73
CA SER A 264 10.06 24.85 -4.75
C SER A 264 9.08 25.85 -4.13
N PRO A 265 9.52 27.06 -3.69
CA PRO A 265 8.64 28.21 -3.56
C PRO A 265 8.57 28.98 -4.89
N THR A 266 7.43 29.63 -5.13
CA THR A 266 7.07 30.61 -6.20
C THR A 266 6.74 30.07 -7.60
N SER A 267 5.54 30.35 -8.14
CA SER A 267 5.08 31.70 -8.49
C SER A 267 3.65 32.11 -8.05
N ARG A 268 3.60 33.34 -7.52
CA ARG A 268 2.51 34.37 -7.58
C ARG A 268 1.85 34.40 -8.97
N SER A 269 0.64 34.90 -9.22
CA SER A 269 -0.46 35.58 -8.52
C SER A 269 -1.53 35.83 -9.60
N LEU A 270 -2.82 35.86 -9.26
CA LEU A 270 -3.70 36.93 -9.73
C LEU A 270 -4.90 37.05 -8.79
N ARG A 271 -5.11 38.27 -8.33
CA ARG A 271 -6.18 38.71 -7.43
C ARG A 271 -7.43 38.91 -8.26
N ASP A 272 -8.52 38.24 -7.91
CA ASP A 272 -9.86 38.65 -8.32
C ASP A 272 -10.45 39.60 -7.27
N THR A 273 -10.55 40.87 -7.63
CA THR A 273 -11.49 41.82 -7.01
C THR A 273 -12.81 41.78 -7.79
N PRO A 274 -13.97 41.70 -7.14
CA PRO A 274 -15.26 41.75 -7.84
C PRO A 274 -15.65 43.20 -8.18
N PRO A 275 -16.49 43.41 -9.20
CA PRO A 275 -16.85 44.75 -9.66
C PRO A 275 -17.94 45.39 -8.80
N LYS A 276 -17.78 46.69 -8.51
CA LYS A 276 -18.84 47.69 -8.37
C LYS A 276 -18.37 48.98 -9.02
#